data_AF-A0A6V7JWT4-F1
#
_entry.id   AF-A0A6V7JWT4-F1
#
_cell.length_a   1.000
_cell.length_b   1.000
_cell.length_c   1.000
_cell.angle_alpha   90.00
_cell.angle_beta   90.00
_cell.angle_gamma   90.00
#
_symmetry.space_group_name_H-M   'P 1'
#
loop_
_entity.id
_entity.type
_entity.pdbx_description
1 polymer ?
#
loop_
_entity_poly.entity_id
_entity_poly.type
_entity_poly.pdbx_seq_one_letter_code
_entity_poly.pdbx_strand_id
1 'polypeptide(L)' 'IAGHLHNTGQFLVFRADKDSKVRVNITGGPLAYHYQFEEIYIHYGLDNGHGSEHRVNNYAFPAE' A
#
# COMPACT_ATOMS: atom_id res chain seq x y z
N ILE A 1 -14.98 3.02 -1.41
CA ILE A 1 -14.33 1.79 -0.92
C ILE A 1 -14.41 1.87 0.59
N ALA A 2 -14.92 0.81 1.24
CA ALA A 2 -15.00 0.72 2.70
C ALA A 2 -13.92 -0.27 3.20
N GLY A 3 -13.49 -0.10 4.43
CA GLY A 3 -12.43 -0.89 5.03
C GLY A 3 -12.11 -0.45 6.45
N HIS A 4 -11.14 -1.12 7.06
CA HIS A 4 -10.73 -0.90 8.45
C HIS A 4 -9.22 -0.67 8.55
N LEU A 5 -8.83 0.21 9.47
CA LEU A 5 -7.43 0.42 9.85
C LEU A 5 -7.08 -0.49 11.03
N HIS A 6 -5.97 -1.21 10.89
CA HIS A 6 -5.46 -2.13 11.89
C HIS A 6 -3.98 -1.88 12.14
N ASN A 7 -3.62 -1.61 13.40
CA ASN A 7 -2.22 -1.52 13.81
C ASN A 7 -1.70 -2.92 14.15
N THR A 8 -0.73 -3.42 13.40
CA THR A 8 -0.14 -4.76 13.59
C THR A 8 1.03 -4.78 14.59
N GLY A 9 1.42 -3.62 15.12
CA GLY A 9 2.65 -3.45 15.91
C GLY A 9 3.90 -3.17 15.05
N GLN A 10 3.83 -3.44 13.74
CA GLN A 10 4.88 -3.11 12.77
C GLN A 10 4.41 -2.03 11.78
N PHE A 11 3.14 -2.10 11.36
CA PHE A 11 2.57 -1.21 10.36
C PHE A 11 1.14 -0.82 10.71
N LEU A 12 0.68 0.29 10.14
CA LEU A 12 -0.73 0.62 10.05
C LEU A 12 -1.26 0.09 8.71
N VAL A 13 -2.13 -0.91 8.76
CA VAL A 13 -2.68 -1.58 7.57
C VAL A 13 -4.11 -1.12 7.35
N PHE A 14 -4.43 -0.62 6.16
CA PHE A 14 -5.80 -0.48 5.70
C PHE A 14 -6.22 -1.75 4.95
N ARG A 15 -7.29 -2.40 5.41
CA ARG A 15 -7.88 -3.58 4.76
C ARG A 15 -9.22 -3.22 4.14
N ALA A 16 -9.40 -3.51 2.85
CA ALA A 16 -10.66 -3.30 2.16
C ALA A 16 -11.68 -4.38 2.54
N ASP A 17 -12.95 -3.99 2.69
CA ASP A 17 -14.03 -4.91 3.01
C ASP A 17 -14.33 -5.82 1.81
N LYS A 18 -14.26 -7.14 2.01
CA LYS A 18 -14.50 -8.15 0.96
C LYS A 18 -15.92 -8.12 0.40
N ASP A 19 -16.88 -7.74 1.24
CA ASP A 19 -18.30 -7.62 0.90
C ASP A 19 -18.68 -6.21 0.41
N SER A 20 -17.70 -5.31 0.24
CA SER A 20 -17.98 -3.98 -0.30
C SER A 20 -18.54 -4.10 -1.72
N LYS A 21 -19.60 -3.32 -2.01
CA LYS A 21 -20.19 -3.22 -3.35
C LYS A 21 -19.20 -2.66 -4.39
N VAL A 22 -18.16 -1.95 -3.94
CA VAL A 22 -17.13 -1.34 -4.80
C VAL A 22 -15.82 -2.10 -4.60
N ARG A 23 -15.42 -2.87 -5.62
CA ARG A 23 -14.14 -3.57 -5.68
C ARG A 23 -13.18 -2.81 -6.59
N VAL A 24 -11.91 -2.75 -6.20
CA VAL A 24 -10.85 -2.13 -7.02
C VAL A 24 -9.99 -3.23 -7.60
N ASN A 25 -9.81 -3.20 -8.92
CA ASN A 25 -8.93 -4.10 -9.63
C ASN A 25 -7.73 -3.34 -10.17
N ILE A 26 -6.57 -4.00 -10.16
CA ILE A 26 -5.32 -3.55 -10.75
C ILE A 26 -5.04 -4.46 -11.94
N THR A 27 -4.94 -3.86 -13.12
CA THR A 27 -4.87 -4.56 -14.41
C THR A 27 -3.96 -3.82 -15.39
N GLY A 28 -3.45 -4.51 -16.41
CA GLY A 28 -2.61 -3.92 -17.46
C GLY A 28 -1.12 -3.92 -17.12
N GLY A 29 -0.32 -3.26 -17.95
CA GLY A 29 1.14 -3.25 -17.81
C GLY A 29 1.74 -4.66 -17.85
N PRO A 30 2.61 -5.06 -16.90
CA PRO A 30 3.21 -6.38 -16.85
C PRO A 30 2.29 -7.48 -16.26
N LEU A 31 1.04 -7.18 -15.90
CA LEU A 31 0.15 -8.11 -15.19
C LEU A 31 -0.57 -9.05 -16.16
N ALA A 32 -0.50 -10.37 -15.90
CA ALA A 32 -1.14 -11.40 -16.71
C ALA A 32 -2.65 -11.61 -16.42
N TYR A 33 -3.14 -11.12 -15.27
CA TYR A 33 -4.51 -11.31 -14.80
C TYR A 33 -5.07 -10.05 -14.13
N HIS A 34 -6.31 -10.13 -13.67
CA HIS A 34 -6.93 -9.10 -12.86
C HIS A 34 -6.68 -9.39 -11.37
N TYR A 35 -6.01 -8.45 -10.70
CA TYR A 35 -5.72 -8.54 -9.27
C TYR A 35 -6.68 -7.63 -8.52
N GLN A 36 -7.36 -8.13 -7.51
CA GLN A 36 -8.23 -7.32 -6.66
C GLN A 36 -7.42 -6.75 -5.50
N PHE A 37 -7.57 -5.45 -5.23
CA PHE A 37 -6.97 -4.79 -4.07
C PHE A 37 -7.54 -5.37 -2.77
N GLU A 38 -6.68 -5.79 -1.85
CA GLU A 38 -7.05 -6.36 -0.55
C GLU A 38 -6.63 -5.45 0.61
N GLU A 39 -5.36 -5.07 0.67
CA GLU A 39 -4.82 -4.22 1.73
C GLU A 39 -3.64 -3.36 1.26
N ILE A 40 -3.38 -2.29 2.01
CA ILE A 40 -2.19 -1.44 1.86
C ILE A 40 -1.66 -1.07 3.24
N TYR A 41 -0.35 -0.92 3.34
CA TYR A 41 0.34 -0.35 4.49
C TYR A 41 1.43 0.58 3.99
N ILE A 42 1.90 1.47 4.87
CA ILE A 42 2.85 2.51 4.54
C ILE A 42 4.12 2.29 5.36
N HIS A 43 5.27 2.32 4.70
CA HIS A 43 6.58 2.46 5.32
C HIS A 43 6.90 3.94 5.43
N TYR A 44 7.46 4.38 6.57
CA TYR A 44 7.83 5.78 6.76
C TYR A 44 9.02 5.92 7.71
N GLY A 45 9.77 7.00 7.54
CA GLY A 45 10.90 7.35 8.39
C GLY A 45 10.53 8.20 9.61
N LEU A 46 11.50 8.38 10.50
CA LEU A 46 11.40 9.36 11.60
C LEU A 46 11.67 10.78 11.10
N ASP A 47 12.29 10.92 9.93
CA ASP A 47 12.57 12.18 9.25
C ASP A 47 12.28 12.09 7.75
N ASN A 48 12.43 13.21 7.04
CA ASN A 48 12.10 13.32 5.62
C ASN A 48 13.18 12.78 4.67
N GLY A 49 14.33 12.31 5.20
CA GLY A 49 15.45 11.81 4.42
C GLY A 49 15.36 10.32 4.08
N HIS A 50 14.46 9.58 4.73
CA HIS A 50 14.31 8.14 4.55
C HIS A 50 12.89 7.66 4.86
N GLY A 51 12.57 6.43 4.46
CA GLY A 51 11.30 5.78 4.80
C GLY A 51 10.77 4.87 3.70
N SER A 52 10.98 5.26 2.44
CA SER A 52 10.71 4.39 1.29
C SER A 52 11.63 3.17 1.28
N GLU A 53 11.10 2.05 0.82
CA GLU A 53 11.87 0.83 0.62
C GLU A 53 12.62 0.89 -0.72
N HIS A 54 11.93 1.33 -1.77
CA HIS A 54 12.54 1.59 -3.07
C HIS A 54 13.25 2.94 -3.10
N ARG A 55 14.24 3.04 -3.99
CA ARG A 55 15.02 4.27 -4.22
C ARG A 55 15.08 4.55 -5.71
N VAL A 56 15.12 5.83 -6.07
CA VAL A 56 15.30 6.28 -7.46
C VAL A 56 16.62 7.02 -7.55
N ASN A 57 17.57 6.53 -8.35
CA ASN A 57 18.92 7.09 -8.43
C ASN A 57 19.57 7.29 -7.04
N ASN A 58 19.43 6.29 -6.17
CA ASN A 58 19.86 6.30 -4.76
C ASN A 58 19.17 7.34 -3.85
N TYR A 59 18.22 8.11 -4.35
CA TYR A 59 17.36 9.00 -3.55
C TYR A 59 16.25 8.19 -2.87
N ALA A 60 16.08 8.38 -1.56
CA ALA A 60 14.98 7.83 -0.77
C ALA A 60 13.91 8.90 -0.53
N PHE A 61 12.66 8.45 -0.42
CA PHE A 61 11.52 9.29 -0.09
C PHE A 61 11.14 9.08 1.39
N PRO A 62 10.41 10.03 2.01
CA PRO A 62 9.99 9.93 3.41
C PRO A 62 9.10 8.73 3.72
N ALA A 63 8.40 8.21 2.72
CA ALA A 63 7.45 7.11 2.86
C ALA A 63 7.22 6.40 1.53
N GLU A 64 6.66 5.19 1.60
CA GLU A 64 6.16 4.39 0.49
C GLU A 64 4.92 3.60 0.90
#